data_AF-A0A069CXD1-F1
#
_entry.id   AF-A0A069CXD1-F1
#
_cell.length_a   1.000
_cell.length_b   1.000
_cell.length_c   1.000
_cell.angle_alpha   90.00
_cell.angle_beta   90.00
_cell.angle_gamma   90.00
#
_symmetry.space_group_name_H-M   'P 1'
#
loop_
_entity.id
_entity.type
_entity.pdbx_description
1 polymer ?
#
loop_
_entity_poly.entity_id
_entity_poly.type
_entity_poly.pdbx_seq_one_letter_code
_entity_poly.pdbx_strand_id
1 'polypeptide(L)'
;MELVLDEKKIRKGKPIGLPYVGSKKKISKKIVEIIKQNFGTDKPVYDIFGGGGAITAELILNGLDVHYNDLDKSITDMFQRVISQDREWIKTLIVSREEFVWIRDKQDKTVDDELKLLVNSFGNNRKGYLYGVDIADDKYELAVKIISNHDMFSGYKQTDTYKNRMATVQQLQQLGQLQQLWQLQQVNDVVTTNLDYKNFSNITESILYLDPPYENSVGYNEICPIKIPVEKYQTMRDKLVKLPSGTKLIEDCIEYKLGTSDNNRNRMYYKTVQDVFDSSAFYDWAFSMSKNNVVLISSYEISDDRFEPVFEFKTARSTFQGGTGKRYEKLFMVKQ
;
A
#
# COMPACT_ATOMS: atom_id res chain seq x y z
N MET A 1 1.56 -21.67 -20.28
CA MET A 1 0.77 -22.52 -19.35
C MET A 1 -0.41 -21.72 -18.82
N GLU A 2 -1.63 -22.28 -18.74
CA GLU A 2 -2.80 -21.54 -18.20
C GLU A 2 -3.10 -22.01 -16.76
N LEU A 3 -3.28 -21.07 -15.82
CA LEU A 3 -3.56 -21.38 -14.42
C LEU A 3 -5.05 -21.67 -14.21
N VAL A 4 -5.36 -22.61 -13.32
CA VAL A 4 -6.74 -22.95 -12.96
C VAL A 4 -7.20 -22.25 -11.68
N LEU A 5 -8.50 -21.93 -11.61
CA LEU A 5 -9.15 -21.43 -10.41
C LEU A 5 -10.57 -22.00 -10.28
N ASP A 6 -10.76 -22.91 -9.33
CA ASP A 6 -12.09 -23.26 -8.82
C ASP A 6 -12.52 -22.23 -7.76
N GLU A 7 -13.39 -21.28 -8.15
CA GLU A 7 -13.87 -20.22 -7.27
C GLU A 7 -14.64 -20.75 -6.04
N LYS A 8 -15.14 -21.99 -6.06
CA LYS A 8 -15.86 -22.58 -4.92
C LYS A 8 -14.93 -22.91 -3.74
N LYS A 9 -13.63 -23.06 -4.00
CA LYS A 9 -12.62 -23.37 -2.98
C LYS A 9 -12.03 -22.12 -2.32
N ILE A 10 -12.34 -20.93 -2.84
CA ILE A 10 -11.90 -19.66 -2.25
C ILE A 10 -12.39 -19.58 -0.80
N ARG A 11 -11.46 -19.27 0.13
CA ARG A 11 -11.74 -19.08 1.56
C ARG A 11 -12.99 -18.22 1.78
N LYS A 12 -13.85 -18.55 2.75
CA LYS A 12 -15.02 -17.69 3.10
C LYS A 12 -14.58 -16.44 3.88
N GLY A 13 -15.45 -15.44 3.98
CA GLY A 13 -15.17 -14.19 4.69
C GLY A 13 -14.63 -13.07 3.81
N LYS A 14 -14.37 -11.90 4.41
CA LYS A 14 -13.90 -10.71 3.69
C LYS A 14 -12.38 -10.77 3.49
N PRO A 15 -11.86 -10.21 2.38
CA PRO A 15 -10.43 -9.98 2.25
C PRO A 15 -10.00 -8.89 3.22
N ILE A 16 -8.79 -9.05 3.76
CA ILE A 16 -8.20 -8.20 4.80
C ILE A 16 -6.85 -7.64 4.35
N GLY A 17 -6.31 -6.69 5.11
CA GLY A 17 -5.08 -5.96 4.81
C GLY A 17 -5.20 -4.51 5.23
N LEU A 18 -4.08 -3.80 5.28
CA LEU A 18 -4.10 -2.36 5.56
C LEU A 18 -4.92 -1.63 4.49
N PRO A 19 -5.65 -0.57 4.86
CA PRO A 19 -6.33 0.29 3.91
C PRO A 19 -5.28 1.13 3.16
N TYR A 20 -4.58 0.51 2.21
CA TYR A 20 -3.45 1.10 1.47
C TYR A 20 -3.79 1.26 -0.02
N VAL A 21 -3.24 2.29 -0.65
CA VAL A 21 -3.45 2.58 -2.09
C VAL A 21 -2.83 1.48 -2.94
N GLY A 22 -3.51 1.03 -4.00
CA GLY A 22 -3.00 -0.04 -4.87
C GLY A 22 -3.10 -1.45 -4.27
N SER A 23 -3.65 -1.60 -3.06
CA SER A 23 -3.85 -2.90 -2.43
C SER A 23 -4.63 -3.89 -3.31
N LYS A 24 -4.08 -5.11 -3.47
CA LYS A 24 -4.71 -6.23 -4.18
C LYS A 24 -5.83 -6.92 -3.41
N LYS A 25 -6.36 -6.30 -2.35
CA LYS A 25 -7.42 -6.85 -1.49
C LYS A 25 -8.64 -7.41 -2.25
N LYS A 26 -9.03 -6.83 -3.38
CA LYS A 26 -10.19 -7.33 -4.16
C LYS A 26 -9.94 -8.70 -4.80
N ILE A 27 -8.70 -8.99 -5.15
CA ILE A 27 -8.32 -10.21 -5.88
C ILE A 27 -7.43 -11.15 -5.05
N SER A 28 -6.98 -10.74 -3.86
CA SER A 28 -6.03 -11.50 -3.03
C SER A 28 -6.49 -12.94 -2.77
N LYS A 29 -7.77 -13.12 -2.45
CA LYS A 29 -8.37 -14.44 -2.24
C LYS A 29 -8.30 -15.35 -3.46
N LYS A 30 -8.43 -14.78 -4.66
CA LYS A 30 -8.31 -15.52 -5.93
C LYS A 30 -6.85 -15.89 -6.18
N ILE A 31 -5.93 -14.96 -5.96
CA ILE A 31 -4.48 -15.19 -6.12
C ILE A 31 -4.02 -16.32 -5.20
N VAL A 32 -4.36 -16.26 -3.91
CA VAL A 32 -3.96 -17.30 -2.94
C VAL A 32 -4.57 -18.66 -3.30
N GLU A 33 -5.81 -18.68 -3.77
CA GLU A 33 -6.42 -19.93 -4.22
C GLU A 33 -5.80 -20.47 -5.51
N ILE A 34 -5.40 -19.61 -6.45
CA ILE A 34 -4.60 -19.98 -7.62
C ILE A 34 -3.27 -20.60 -7.19
N ILE A 35 -2.55 -19.98 -6.24
CA ILE A 35 -1.29 -20.49 -5.72
C ILE A 35 -1.47 -21.93 -5.22
N LYS A 36 -2.47 -22.13 -4.35
CA LYS A 36 -2.77 -23.46 -3.77
C LYS A 36 -3.11 -24.51 -4.81
N GLN A 37 -3.96 -24.17 -5.78
CA GLN A 37 -4.45 -25.13 -6.77
C GLN A 37 -3.40 -25.53 -7.81
N ASN A 38 -2.45 -24.64 -8.11
CA ASN A 38 -1.49 -24.83 -9.20
C ASN A 38 -0.08 -25.21 -8.69
N PHE A 39 0.29 -24.80 -7.47
CA PHE A 39 1.66 -24.94 -6.96
C PHE A 39 1.76 -25.61 -5.59
N GLY A 40 0.63 -25.91 -4.94
CA GLY A 40 0.61 -26.55 -3.62
C GLY A 40 0.73 -25.57 -2.46
N THR A 41 1.03 -26.10 -1.28
CA THR A 41 1.16 -25.37 0.00
C THR A 41 2.40 -25.77 0.79
N ASP A 42 3.29 -26.56 0.18
CA ASP A 42 4.51 -27.11 0.75
C ASP A 42 5.70 -26.15 0.63
N LYS A 43 5.63 -25.19 -0.28
CA LYS A 43 6.68 -24.19 -0.51
C LYS A 43 6.40 -22.89 0.24
N PRO A 44 7.44 -22.22 0.77
CA PRO A 44 7.29 -20.89 1.31
C PRO A 44 6.92 -19.89 0.20
N VAL A 45 6.09 -18.92 0.56
CA VAL A 45 5.65 -17.86 -0.34
C VAL A 45 6.28 -16.54 0.07
N TYR A 46 7.00 -15.91 -0.85
CA TYR A 46 7.58 -14.58 -0.66
C TYR A 46 6.70 -13.54 -1.34
N ASP A 47 6.08 -12.69 -0.55
CA ASP A 47 5.35 -11.50 -0.99
C ASP A 47 6.33 -10.33 -1.01
N ILE A 48 7.09 -10.19 -2.12
CA ILE A 48 8.27 -9.31 -2.17
C ILE A 48 7.91 -7.82 -2.24
N PHE A 49 6.76 -7.51 -2.83
CA PHE A 49 6.20 -6.15 -2.93
C PHE A 49 4.85 -6.13 -2.21
N GLY A 50 4.86 -6.52 -0.94
CA GLY A 50 3.62 -6.87 -0.24
C GLY A 50 2.70 -5.69 0.04
N GLY A 51 3.17 -4.45 -0.07
CA GLY A 51 2.39 -3.24 0.11
C GLY A 51 1.63 -3.29 1.44
N GLY A 52 0.34 -2.97 1.41
CA GLY A 52 -0.54 -3.08 2.60
C GLY A 52 -0.79 -4.50 3.14
N GLY A 53 -0.08 -5.52 2.66
CA GLY A 53 -0.08 -6.89 3.18
C GLY A 53 -1.36 -7.67 2.89
N ALA A 54 -2.14 -7.30 1.87
CA ALA A 54 -3.41 -7.97 1.56
C ALA A 54 -3.22 -9.40 1.01
N ILE A 55 -2.10 -9.66 0.33
CA ILE A 55 -1.75 -11.00 -0.16
C ILE A 55 -1.15 -11.80 0.98
N THR A 56 -0.12 -11.27 1.65
CA THR A 56 0.44 -11.78 2.91
C THR A 56 -0.64 -12.25 3.91
N ALA A 57 -1.58 -11.37 4.27
CA ALA A 57 -2.63 -11.70 5.23
C ALA A 57 -3.53 -12.85 4.75
N GLU A 58 -3.84 -12.90 3.46
CA GLU A 58 -4.66 -13.96 2.89
C GLU A 58 -3.91 -15.30 2.81
N LEU A 59 -2.60 -15.28 2.52
CA LEU A 59 -1.74 -16.46 2.54
C LEU A 59 -1.71 -17.09 3.94
N ILE A 60 -1.48 -16.27 4.98
CA ILE A 60 -1.45 -16.72 6.38
C ILE A 60 -2.80 -17.29 6.81
N LEU A 61 -3.91 -16.64 6.45
CA LEU A 61 -5.26 -17.14 6.74
C LEU A 61 -5.60 -18.46 6.03
N ASN A 62 -4.84 -18.83 4.99
CA ASN A 62 -4.95 -20.13 4.33
C ASN A 62 -3.90 -21.14 4.85
N GLY A 63 -3.09 -20.78 5.85
CA GLY A 63 -2.11 -21.65 6.50
C GLY A 63 -0.83 -21.86 5.69
N LEU A 64 -0.48 -20.96 4.77
CA LEU A 64 0.79 -21.01 4.05
C LEU A 64 1.92 -20.41 4.90
N ASP A 65 3.14 -20.88 4.66
CA ASP A 65 4.37 -20.25 5.16
C ASP A 65 4.70 -19.01 4.31
N VAL A 66 4.91 -17.86 4.96
CA VAL A 66 4.95 -16.55 4.27
C VAL A 66 6.09 -15.68 4.78
N HIS A 67 6.84 -15.14 3.82
CA HIS A 67 7.77 -14.04 4.04
C HIS A 67 7.18 -12.76 3.45
N TYR A 68 6.92 -11.78 4.30
CA TYR A 68 6.39 -10.48 3.92
C TYR A 68 7.52 -9.47 3.75
N ASN A 69 7.62 -8.85 2.57
CA ASN A 69 8.59 -7.79 2.33
C ASN A 69 7.92 -6.58 1.68
N ASP A 70 8.38 -5.40 2.05
CA ASP A 70 8.15 -4.19 1.27
C ASP A 70 9.34 -3.26 1.43
N LEU A 71 9.67 -2.46 0.41
CA LEU A 71 10.76 -1.49 0.56
C LEU A 71 10.41 -0.40 1.59
N ASP A 72 9.14 -0.04 1.71
CA ASP A 72 8.66 0.96 2.67
C ASP A 72 8.48 0.35 4.08
N LYS A 73 9.48 0.60 4.93
CA LYS A 73 9.46 0.21 6.35
C LYS A 73 8.26 0.76 7.11
N SER A 74 7.73 1.93 6.75
CA SER A 74 6.55 2.47 7.41
C SER A 74 5.35 1.54 7.24
N ILE A 75 5.19 0.92 6.07
CA ILE A 75 4.06 0.02 5.80
C ILE A 75 4.19 -1.28 6.57
N THR A 76 5.37 -1.90 6.55
CA THR A 76 5.61 -3.15 7.29
C THR A 76 5.48 -2.94 8.79
N ASP A 77 6.01 -1.85 9.33
CA ASP A 77 5.87 -1.47 10.74
C ASP A 77 4.40 -1.28 11.10
N MET A 78 3.61 -0.59 10.26
CA MET A 78 2.17 -0.42 10.48
C MET A 78 1.42 -1.76 10.48
N PHE A 79 1.76 -2.68 9.58
CA PHE A 79 1.14 -3.99 9.51
C PHE A 79 1.42 -4.79 10.79
N GLN A 80 2.69 -4.87 11.18
CA GLN A 80 3.15 -5.51 12.42
C GLN A 80 2.52 -4.89 13.66
N ARG A 81 2.44 -3.56 13.68
CA ARG A 81 1.80 -2.81 14.77
C ARG A 81 0.31 -3.14 14.89
N VAL A 82 -0.41 -3.36 13.80
CA VAL A 82 -1.84 -3.71 13.88
C VAL A 82 -2.06 -5.14 14.38
N ILE A 83 -1.29 -6.12 13.90
CA ILE A 83 -1.46 -7.53 14.28
C ILE A 83 -1.07 -7.81 15.74
N SER A 84 -0.17 -7.00 16.30
CA SER A 84 0.33 -7.13 17.68
C SER A 84 -0.52 -6.42 18.73
N GLN A 85 -1.65 -5.82 18.36
CA GLN A 85 -2.46 -5.00 19.25
C GLN A 85 -3.86 -5.57 19.46
N ASP A 86 -4.54 -5.08 20.50
CA ASP A 86 -5.89 -5.49 20.84
C ASP A 86 -6.96 -4.55 20.25
N ARG A 87 -8.23 -4.89 20.51
CA ARG A 87 -9.36 -4.11 20.04
C ARG A 87 -9.44 -2.73 20.67
N GLU A 88 -9.07 -2.58 21.93
CA GLU A 88 -9.12 -1.29 22.62
C GLU A 88 -8.15 -0.30 22.00
N TRP A 89 -6.94 -0.76 21.65
CA TRP A 89 -5.98 0.06 20.92
C TRP A 89 -6.51 0.47 19.54
N ILE A 90 -7.17 -0.43 18.78
CA ILE A 90 -7.75 -0.08 17.46
C ILE A 90 -8.76 1.08 17.57
N LYS A 91 -9.54 1.15 18.66
CA LYS A 91 -10.50 2.25 18.88
C LYS A 91 -9.80 3.61 18.97
N THR A 92 -8.56 3.65 19.47
CA THR A 92 -7.77 4.88 19.62
C THR A 92 -7.28 5.48 18.30
N LEU A 93 -7.39 4.74 17.19
CA LEU A 93 -6.96 5.20 15.87
C LEU A 93 -7.94 6.19 15.24
N ILE A 94 -9.16 6.38 15.78
CA ILE A 94 -10.05 7.45 15.32
C ILE A 94 -9.60 8.76 15.95
N VAL A 95 -9.39 9.77 15.10
CA VAL A 95 -8.97 11.10 15.54
C VAL A 95 -9.90 12.19 15.02
N SER A 96 -9.95 13.29 15.75
CA SER A 96 -10.64 14.50 15.28
C SER A 96 -9.90 15.09 14.07
N ARG A 97 -10.55 16.02 13.35
CA ARG A 97 -9.87 16.73 12.26
C ARG A 97 -8.66 17.52 12.75
N GLU A 98 -8.79 18.16 13.92
CA GLU A 98 -7.72 18.94 14.52
C GLU A 98 -6.52 18.06 14.87
N GLU A 99 -6.76 16.93 15.55
CA GLU A 99 -5.71 15.96 15.87
C GLU A 99 -5.07 15.40 14.59
N PHE A 100 -5.86 15.08 13.56
CA PHE A 100 -5.31 14.64 12.27
C PHE A 100 -4.35 15.67 11.66
N VAL A 101 -4.73 16.94 11.63
CA VAL A 101 -3.89 18.02 11.08
C VAL A 101 -2.62 18.18 11.91
N TRP A 102 -2.73 18.13 13.23
CA TRP A 102 -1.59 18.18 14.14
C TRP A 102 -0.62 17.01 13.89
N ILE A 103 -1.12 15.77 13.82
CA ILE A 103 -0.31 14.58 13.52
C ILE A 103 0.36 14.70 12.15
N ARG A 104 -0.40 15.13 11.13
CA ARG A 104 0.10 15.27 9.75
C ARG A 104 1.29 16.23 9.69
N ASP A 105 1.20 17.32 10.43
CA ASP A 105 2.21 18.40 10.40
C ASP A 105 3.38 18.15 11.36
N LYS A 106 3.29 17.12 12.21
CA LYS A 106 4.37 16.63 13.08
C LYS A 106 5.60 16.23 12.26
N GLN A 107 6.79 16.63 12.70
CA GLN A 107 8.06 16.32 12.03
C GLN A 107 8.37 14.81 12.11
N ASP A 108 8.42 14.27 13.33
CA ASP A 108 8.73 12.87 13.58
C ASP A 108 7.44 12.12 13.92
N LYS A 109 6.99 11.26 13.02
CA LYS A 109 5.77 10.47 13.19
C LYS A 109 6.11 9.08 13.72
N THR A 110 5.37 8.65 14.73
CA THR A 110 5.38 7.26 15.21
C THR A 110 4.57 6.37 14.27
N VAL A 111 4.68 5.05 14.42
CA VAL A 111 3.83 4.11 13.67
C VAL A 111 2.34 4.34 13.94
N ASP A 112 1.98 4.66 15.18
CA ASP A 112 0.60 4.96 15.57
C ASP A 112 0.11 6.28 14.92
N ASP A 113 0.98 7.28 14.81
CA ASP A 113 0.69 8.52 14.06
C ASP A 113 0.39 8.18 12.59
N GLU A 114 1.19 7.32 11.97
CA GLU A 114 0.98 6.94 10.57
C GLU A 114 -0.30 6.13 10.35
N LEU A 115 -0.65 5.25 11.29
CA LEU A 115 -1.91 4.53 11.28
C LEU A 115 -3.11 5.46 11.46
N LYS A 116 -3.02 6.45 12.36
CA LYS A 116 -4.05 7.48 12.51
C LYS A 116 -4.22 8.27 11.21
N LEU A 117 -3.14 8.64 10.53
CA LEU A 117 -3.23 9.29 9.21
C LEU A 117 -3.84 8.38 8.15
N LEU A 118 -3.49 7.10 8.14
CA LEU A 118 -4.01 6.13 7.20
C LEU A 118 -5.53 5.95 7.38
N VAL A 119 -5.97 5.71 8.63
CA VAL A 119 -7.37 5.46 9.01
C VAL A 119 -8.29 6.65 8.75
N ASN A 120 -7.75 7.87 8.86
CA ASN A 120 -8.54 9.10 8.86
C ASN A 120 -8.30 9.98 7.62
N SER A 121 -7.70 9.44 6.55
CA SER A 121 -7.50 10.16 5.29
C SER A 121 -8.35 9.67 4.11
N PHE A 122 -8.71 10.60 3.22
CA PHE A 122 -9.43 10.28 1.98
C PHE A 122 -8.59 9.41 1.05
N GLY A 123 -9.15 8.29 0.59
CA GLY A 123 -8.45 7.34 -0.27
C GLY A 123 -7.15 6.84 0.34
N ASN A 124 -6.98 6.98 1.66
CA ASN A 124 -5.81 6.60 2.43
C ASN A 124 -4.51 7.28 1.95
N ASN A 125 -4.64 8.50 1.40
CA ASN A 125 -3.53 9.26 0.85
C ASN A 125 -2.66 9.96 1.89
N ARG A 126 -3.04 9.91 3.18
CA ARG A 126 -2.36 10.53 4.34
C ARG A 126 -2.21 12.07 4.27
N LYS A 127 -2.85 12.74 3.30
CA LYS A 127 -2.72 14.21 3.07
C LYS A 127 -3.95 14.98 3.56
N GLY A 128 -5.14 14.48 3.25
CA GLY A 128 -6.41 15.15 3.54
C GLY A 128 -7.29 14.34 4.47
N TYR A 129 -7.86 14.98 5.49
CA TYR A 129 -8.82 14.36 6.40
C TYR A 129 -10.06 13.85 5.66
N LEU A 130 -10.65 12.75 6.13
CA LEU A 130 -11.79 12.05 5.52
C LEU A 130 -13.04 12.88 5.25
N TYR A 131 -13.20 14.05 5.86
CA TYR A 131 -14.43 14.83 5.76
C TYR A 131 -14.16 16.32 5.51
N GLY A 132 -15.18 17.02 5.00
CA GLY A 132 -15.19 18.48 4.92
C GLY A 132 -15.15 19.09 6.33
N VAL A 133 -14.67 20.33 6.44
CA VAL A 133 -14.57 21.05 7.73
C VAL A 133 -15.93 21.14 8.42
N ASP A 134 -16.97 21.39 7.63
CA ASP A 134 -18.37 21.57 8.03
C ASP A 134 -19.02 20.33 8.67
N ILE A 135 -18.54 19.14 8.33
CA ILE A 135 -19.14 17.86 8.77
C ILE A 135 -18.17 16.98 9.58
N ALA A 136 -16.93 17.43 9.78
CA ALA A 136 -15.87 16.62 10.36
C ALA A 136 -16.17 16.25 11.82
N ASP A 137 -16.50 17.24 12.64
CA ASP A 137 -16.70 17.05 14.08
C ASP A 137 -17.93 16.19 14.34
N ASP A 138 -19.05 16.49 13.67
CA ASP A 138 -20.28 15.69 13.75
C ASP A 138 -20.04 14.20 13.43
N LYS A 139 -19.22 13.91 12.41
CA LYS A 139 -18.89 12.53 12.03
C LYS A 139 -17.92 11.86 12.99
N TYR A 140 -16.94 12.60 13.50
CA TYR A 140 -16.02 12.13 14.53
C TYR A 140 -16.80 11.77 15.81
N GLU A 141 -17.57 12.70 16.35
CA GLU A 141 -18.39 12.50 17.55
C GLU A 141 -19.37 11.33 17.39
N LEU A 142 -20.03 11.22 16.23
CA LEU A 142 -20.93 10.10 15.97
C LEU A 142 -20.20 8.77 15.97
N ALA A 143 -19.00 8.69 15.37
CA ALA A 143 -18.22 7.45 15.37
C ALA A 143 -17.75 7.07 16.78
N VAL A 144 -17.25 8.05 17.56
CA VAL A 144 -16.87 7.84 18.96
C VAL A 144 -18.07 7.32 19.75
N LYS A 145 -19.25 7.95 19.62
CA LYS A 145 -20.48 7.53 20.30
C LYS A 145 -20.94 6.12 19.91
N ILE A 146 -20.79 5.74 18.64
CA ILE A 146 -21.11 4.38 18.18
C ILE A 146 -20.18 3.35 18.82
N ILE A 147 -18.87 3.64 18.86
CA ILE A 147 -17.88 2.76 19.49
C ILE A 147 -18.16 2.62 20.98
N SER A 148 -18.39 3.74 21.68
CA SER A 148 -18.63 3.71 23.12
C SER A 148 -19.91 3.00 23.52
N ASN A 149 -21.00 3.19 22.76
CA ASN A 149 -22.31 2.65 23.16
C ASN A 149 -22.55 1.21 22.69
N HIS A 150 -21.99 0.82 21.54
CA HIS A 150 -22.31 -0.45 20.90
C HIS A 150 -21.09 -1.37 20.72
N ASP A 151 -19.87 -0.84 20.90
CA ASP A 151 -18.61 -1.52 20.59
C ASP A 151 -18.64 -2.19 19.20
N MET A 152 -18.90 -1.41 18.14
CA MET A 152 -18.97 -1.93 16.77
C MET A 152 -18.28 -1.02 15.76
N PHE A 153 -17.59 -1.63 14.80
CA PHE A 153 -17.02 -0.96 13.62
C PHE A 153 -17.84 -1.23 12.34
N SER A 154 -18.63 -2.29 12.33
CA SER A 154 -19.52 -2.66 11.23
C SER A 154 -20.95 -2.84 11.74
N GLY A 155 -21.93 -2.86 10.82
CA GLY A 155 -23.35 -2.93 11.21
C GLY A 155 -23.88 -1.68 11.91
N TYR A 156 -23.05 -0.66 12.16
CA TYR A 156 -23.41 0.56 12.89
C TYR A 156 -24.64 1.27 12.33
N LYS A 157 -24.93 1.10 11.03
CA LYS A 157 -26.11 1.67 10.37
C LYS A 157 -27.44 1.20 10.97
N GLN A 158 -27.44 0.07 11.68
CA GLN A 158 -28.63 -0.51 12.31
C GLN A 158 -28.87 0.05 13.72
N THR A 159 -27.86 0.70 14.32
CA THR A 159 -27.96 1.26 15.68
C THR A 159 -28.89 2.47 15.72
N ASP A 160 -29.58 2.64 16.84
CA ASP A 160 -30.42 3.83 17.05
C ASP A 160 -29.57 5.11 17.13
N THR A 161 -28.34 4.99 17.64
CA THR A 161 -27.34 6.09 17.64
C THR A 161 -27.14 6.65 16.23
N TYR A 162 -26.94 5.79 15.23
CA TYR A 162 -26.78 6.21 13.84
C TYR A 162 -28.10 6.70 13.24
N LYS A 163 -29.19 5.93 13.40
CA LYS A 163 -30.52 6.25 12.83
C LYS A 163 -31.01 7.64 13.21
N ASN A 164 -30.79 8.05 14.46
CA ASN A 164 -31.18 9.38 14.96
C ASN A 164 -30.41 10.54 14.31
N ARG A 165 -29.28 10.27 13.65
CA ARG A 165 -28.43 11.26 12.95
C ARG A 165 -28.35 11.00 11.44
N MET A 166 -29.09 10.02 10.90
CA MET A 166 -29.01 9.61 9.49
C MET A 166 -29.37 10.73 8.50
N ALA A 167 -30.25 11.65 8.91
CA ALA A 167 -30.65 12.79 8.07
C ALA A 167 -29.48 13.75 7.77
N THR A 168 -28.43 13.77 8.60
CA THR A 168 -27.29 14.68 8.47
C THR A 168 -25.98 13.99 8.08
N VAL A 169 -25.86 12.66 8.26
CA VAL A 169 -24.60 11.91 8.05
C VAL A 169 -24.77 10.68 7.15
N GLN A 170 -24.28 10.75 5.90
CA GLN A 170 -24.45 9.65 4.93
C GLN A 170 -23.59 8.41 5.22
N GLN A 171 -22.31 8.56 5.61
CA GLN A 171 -21.39 7.42 5.87
C GLN A 171 -20.24 7.80 6.81
N LEU A 172 -19.83 6.82 7.64
CA LEU A 172 -18.64 6.87 8.51
C LEU A 172 -17.56 5.93 7.95
N GLN A 173 -16.71 6.48 7.09
CA GLN A 173 -15.64 5.72 6.42
C GLN A 173 -14.60 5.20 7.42
N GLN A 174 -14.23 5.99 8.42
CA GLN A 174 -13.30 5.61 9.50
C GLN A 174 -13.68 4.31 10.22
N LEU A 175 -14.96 4.08 10.53
CA LEU A 175 -15.41 2.82 11.14
C LEU A 175 -15.20 1.62 10.20
N GLY A 176 -15.41 1.82 8.90
CA GLY A 176 -15.11 0.80 7.90
C GLY A 176 -13.62 0.49 7.76
N GLN A 177 -12.75 1.47 8.06
CA GLN A 177 -11.29 1.28 8.07
C GLN A 177 -10.84 0.56 9.35
N LEU A 178 -11.36 0.94 10.52
CA LEU A 178 -11.12 0.21 11.77
C LEU A 178 -11.57 -1.24 11.70
N GLN A 179 -12.71 -1.52 11.08
CA GLN A 179 -13.19 -2.89 10.88
C GLN A 179 -12.17 -3.74 10.09
N GLN A 180 -11.45 -3.15 9.14
CA GLN A 180 -10.43 -3.88 8.37
C GLN A 180 -9.20 -4.18 9.23
N LEU A 181 -8.73 -3.20 10.01
CA LEU A 181 -7.61 -3.38 10.93
C LEU A 181 -7.94 -4.38 12.03
N TRP A 182 -9.13 -4.32 12.60
CA TRP A 182 -9.60 -5.30 13.59
C TRP A 182 -9.63 -6.72 13.01
N GLN A 183 -10.01 -6.89 11.73
CA GLN A 183 -9.94 -8.21 11.09
C GLN A 183 -8.51 -8.69 10.84
N LEU A 184 -7.55 -7.78 10.74
CA LEU A 184 -6.14 -8.12 10.52
C LEU A 184 -5.52 -8.81 11.74
N GLN A 185 -6.06 -8.59 12.95
CA GLN A 185 -5.66 -9.29 14.18
C GLN A 185 -5.87 -10.81 14.15
N GLN A 186 -6.58 -11.34 13.13
CA GLN A 186 -6.67 -12.79 12.90
C GLN A 186 -5.39 -13.38 12.28
N VAL A 187 -4.49 -12.53 11.82
CA VAL A 187 -3.18 -12.92 11.26
C VAL A 187 -2.20 -13.02 12.43
N ASN A 188 -1.49 -14.14 12.53
CA ASN A 188 -0.44 -14.37 13.53
C ASN A 188 0.86 -13.63 13.13
N ASP A 189 1.93 -13.81 13.89
CA ASP A 189 3.26 -13.32 13.54
C ASP A 189 3.67 -13.70 12.11
N VAL A 190 4.33 -12.77 11.43
CA VAL A 190 4.86 -12.96 10.07
C VAL A 190 6.28 -12.46 10.00
N VAL A 191 7.16 -13.26 9.38
CA VAL A 191 8.53 -12.86 9.09
C VAL A 191 8.50 -11.68 8.12
N THR A 192 9.02 -10.55 8.58
CA THR A 192 8.94 -9.29 7.85
C THR A 192 10.32 -8.74 7.55
N THR A 193 10.54 -8.31 6.31
CA THR A 193 11.77 -7.67 5.87
C THR A 193 11.50 -6.38 5.09
N ASN A 194 12.53 -5.55 4.96
CA ASN A 194 12.47 -4.32 4.18
C ASN A 194 13.68 -4.22 3.25
N LEU A 195 13.75 -5.15 2.31
CA LEU A 195 14.88 -5.34 1.42
C LEU A 195 14.49 -5.07 -0.02
N ASP A 196 15.43 -4.54 -0.80
CA ASP A 196 15.33 -4.50 -2.26
C ASP A 196 15.20 -5.92 -2.81
N TYR A 197 14.40 -6.09 -3.86
CA TYR A 197 14.10 -7.40 -4.44
C TYR A 197 15.35 -8.19 -4.85
N LYS A 198 16.46 -7.52 -5.20
CA LYS A 198 17.73 -8.18 -5.55
C LYS A 198 18.33 -8.98 -4.40
N ASN A 199 18.00 -8.66 -3.15
CA ASN A 199 18.46 -9.41 -1.98
C ASN A 199 17.84 -10.82 -1.89
N PHE A 200 16.78 -11.09 -2.65
CA PHE A 200 16.11 -12.38 -2.70
C PHE A 200 16.72 -13.32 -3.76
N SER A 201 17.82 -12.92 -4.43
CA SER A 201 18.41 -13.66 -5.57
C SER A 201 18.91 -15.07 -5.26
N ASN A 202 19.15 -15.39 -3.99
CA ASN A 202 19.67 -16.70 -3.56
C ASN A 202 18.57 -17.68 -3.13
N ILE A 203 17.29 -17.27 -3.20
CA ILE A 203 16.18 -18.13 -2.81
C ILE A 203 15.90 -19.17 -3.91
N THR A 204 15.65 -20.40 -3.49
CA THR A 204 15.28 -21.53 -4.35
C THR A 204 14.08 -22.29 -3.79
N GLU A 205 13.45 -23.12 -4.60
CA GLU A 205 12.35 -24.02 -4.19
C GLU A 205 11.14 -23.30 -3.57
N SER A 206 10.93 -22.03 -3.94
CA SER A 206 9.93 -21.15 -3.34
C SER A 206 8.90 -20.65 -4.36
N ILE A 207 7.85 -19.99 -3.87
CA ILE A 207 6.89 -19.25 -4.70
C ILE A 207 7.12 -17.75 -4.46
N LEU A 208 7.47 -17.00 -5.50
CA LEU A 208 7.63 -15.55 -5.45
C LEU A 208 6.38 -14.90 -6.06
N TYR A 209 5.60 -14.22 -5.22
CA TYR A 209 4.54 -13.33 -5.69
C TYR A 209 5.07 -11.90 -5.78
N LEU A 210 4.98 -11.32 -6.97
CA LEU A 210 5.57 -10.03 -7.29
C LEU A 210 4.48 -9.07 -7.76
N ASP A 211 4.27 -7.99 -7.01
CA ASP A 211 3.37 -6.89 -7.36
C ASP A 211 4.16 -5.56 -7.47
N PRO A 212 5.08 -5.47 -8.44
CA PRO A 212 5.98 -4.32 -8.54
C PRO A 212 5.23 -3.03 -8.94
N PRO A 213 5.86 -1.86 -8.78
CA PRO A 213 5.42 -0.65 -9.44
C PRO A 213 5.12 -0.89 -10.93
N TYR A 214 3.91 -0.58 -11.39
CA TYR A 214 3.55 -0.78 -12.80
C TYR A 214 4.43 0.06 -13.72
N GLU A 215 4.78 -0.49 -14.88
CA GLU A 215 5.49 0.23 -15.94
C GLU A 215 4.79 1.57 -16.25
N ASN A 216 5.59 2.63 -16.36
CA ASN A 216 5.11 3.98 -16.68
C ASN A 216 4.08 4.56 -15.69
N SER A 217 3.89 3.93 -14.52
CA SER A 217 3.04 4.49 -13.48
C SER A 217 3.77 5.57 -12.70
N VAL A 218 3.14 6.73 -12.59
CA VAL A 218 3.67 7.87 -11.81
C VAL A 218 3.47 7.65 -10.30
N GLY A 219 2.69 6.63 -9.91
CA GLY A 219 2.08 6.52 -8.57
C GLY A 219 2.82 5.71 -7.50
N TYR A 220 3.80 4.89 -7.86
CA TYR A 220 4.59 4.07 -6.91
C TYR A 220 6.02 4.57 -6.71
N ASN A 221 6.34 5.71 -7.32
CA ASN A 221 7.64 6.32 -7.15
C ASN A 221 7.65 6.97 -5.78
N GLU A 222 8.72 6.70 -5.03
CA GLU A 222 9.07 7.37 -3.79
C GLU A 222 8.64 8.84 -3.87
N ILE A 223 7.55 9.18 -3.18
CA ILE A 223 7.34 10.58 -2.83
C ILE A 223 8.30 10.79 -1.67
N CYS A 224 9.56 11.09 -1.98
CA CYS A 224 10.43 11.70 -0.99
C CYS A 224 9.67 12.89 -0.42
N PRO A 225 9.46 12.98 0.90
CA PRO A 225 8.61 14.00 1.48
C PRO A 225 9.08 15.38 1.01
N ILE A 226 8.14 16.14 0.43
CA ILE A 226 8.34 17.44 -0.23
C ILE A 226 8.77 18.55 0.77
N LYS A 227 9.01 18.20 2.04
CA LYS A 227 9.50 19.12 3.05
C LYS A 227 10.86 18.65 3.54
N ILE A 228 11.91 19.19 2.94
CA ILE A 228 13.27 19.01 3.46
C ILE A 228 13.41 19.74 4.80
N PRO A 229 14.01 19.11 5.83
CA PRO A 229 14.34 19.79 7.08
C PRO A 229 15.16 21.06 6.82
N VAL A 230 15.00 22.08 7.66
CA VAL A 230 15.71 23.36 7.52
C VAL A 230 17.22 23.16 7.48
N GLU A 231 17.74 22.25 8.30
CA GLU A 231 19.16 21.89 8.34
C GLU A 231 19.63 21.32 6.99
N LYS A 232 18.89 20.36 6.44
CA LYS A 232 19.18 19.77 5.12
C LYS A 232 19.11 20.83 4.02
N TYR A 233 18.14 21.74 4.07
CA TYR A 233 18.05 22.86 3.15
C TYR A 233 19.32 23.73 3.21
N GLN A 234 19.79 24.07 4.41
CA GLN A 234 20.99 24.89 4.61
C GLN A 234 22.24 24.16 4.12
N THR A 235 22.42 22.89 4.51
CA THR A 235 23.56 22.07 4.08
C THR A 235 23.65 21.96 2.55
N MET A 236 22.53 21.66 1.88
CA MET A 236 22.51 21.53 0.41
C MET A 236 22.74 22.86 -0.29
N ARG A 237 22.22 23.96 0.27
CA ARG A 237 22.48 25.30 -0.25
C ARG A 237 23.95 25.69 -0.13
N ASP A 238 24.58 25.43 1.01
CA ASP A 238 26.00 25.75 1.24
C ASP A 238 26.93 24.93 0.33
N LYS A 239 26.56 23.68 0.02
CA LYS A 239 27.23 22.89 -1.02
C LYS A 239 27.07 23.53 -2.40
N LEU A 240 25.84 23.88 -2.81
CA LEU A 240 25.54 24.41 -4.14
C LEU A 240 26.17 25.77 -4.43
N VAL A 241 26.25 26.67 -3.45
CA VAL A 241 26.85 28.01 -3.62
C VAL A 241 28.34 27.94 -3.98
N LYS A 242 29.03 26.86 -3.59
CA LYS A 242 30.45 26.63 -3.90
C LYS A 242 30.67 25.99 -5.28
N LEU A 243 29.60 25.60 -5.97
CA LEU A 243 29.66 24.91 -7.26
C LEU A 243 29.36 25.88 -8.40
N PRO A 244 29.77 25.57 -9.65
CA PRO A 244 29.45 26.37 -10.82
C PRO A 244 27.94 26.63 -10.96
N SER A 245 27.56 27.82 -11.42
CA SER A 245 26.16 28.18 -11.65
C SER A 245 25.46 27.18 -12.58
N GLY A 246 24.25 26.76 -12.21
CA GLY A 246 23.48 25.75 -12.94
C GLY A 246 23.76 24.29 -12.54
N THR A 247 24.69 24.05 -11.61
CA THR A 247 24.95 22.69 -11.08
C THR A 247 23.70 22.11 -10.43
N LYS A 248 23.47 20.81 -10.68
CA LYS A 248 22.43 20.01 -10.05
C LYS A 248 23.10 18.99 -9.13
N LEU A 249 22.64 18.92 -7.89
CA LEU A 249 23.03 17.86 -6.94
C LEU A 249 21.84 16.94 -6.73
N ILE A 250 22.09 15.64 -6.71
CA ILE A 250 21.06 14.65 -6.38
C ILE A 250 21.49 13.98 -5.08
N GLU A 251 20.66 14.09 -4.04
CA GLU A 251 20.88 13.48 -2.73
C GLU A 251 19.52 13.05 -2.16
N ASP A 252 19.41 11.79 -1.74
CA ASP A 252 18.16 11.17 -1.27
C ASP A 252 16.97 11.38 -2.21
N CYS A 253 17.18 11.06 -3.50
CA CYS A 253 16.16 11.18 -4.56
C CYS A 253 15.57 12.59 -4.69
N ILE A 254 16.31 13.63 -4.30
CA ILE A 254 15.96 15.04 -4.48
C ILE A 254 17.05 15.72 -5.32
N GLU A 255 16.65 16.35 -6.44
CA GLU A 255 17.51 17.21 -7.25
C GLU A 255 17.43 18.62 -6.65
N TYR A 256 18.58 19.13 -6.21
CA TYR A 256 18.76 20.49 -5.72
C TYR A 256 19.49 21.31 -6.79
N LYS A 257 19.06 22.56 -6.98
CA LYS A 257 19.74 23.52 -7.86
C LYS A 257 19.55 24.96 -7.37
N LEU A 258 20.49 25.84 -7.69
CA LEU A 258 20.29 27.28 -7.53
C LEU A 258 19.54 27.88 -8.72
N GLY A 259 18.86 29.00 -8.47
CA GLY A 259 18.34 29.84 -9.56
C GLY A 259 19.45 30.35 -10.45
N THR A 260 19.13 30.61 -11.72
CA THR A 260 20.10 31.03 -12.73
C THR A 260 19.94 32.48 -13.17
N SER A 261 18.90 33.20 -12.71
CA SER A 261 18.68 34.61 -13.02
C SER A 261 19.09 35.51 -11.86
N ASP A 262 19.44 36.77 -12.14
CA ASP A 262 19.93 37.72 -11.13
C ASP A 262 18.98 37.87 -9.94
N ASN A 263 17.66 37.78 -10.21
CA ASN A 263 16.61 37.91 -9.19
C ASN A 263 16.41 36.66 -8.34
N ASN A 264 16.98 35.51 -8.72
CA ASN A 264 16.80 34.24 -8.00
C ASN A 264 18.08 33.42 -7.80
N ARG A 265 19.26 33.96 -8.15
CA ARG A 265 20.56 33.28 -8.08
C ARG A 265 20.92 32.70 -6.70
N ASN A 266 20.34 33.27 -5.65
CA ASN A 266 20.54 32.84 -4.26
C ASN A 266 19.41 31.93 -3.74
N ARG A 267 18.36 31.67 -4.53
CA ARG A 267 17.25 30.80 -4.13
C ARG A 267 17.56 29.37 -4.56
N MET A 268 17.52 28.43 -3.62
CA MET A 268 17.61 27.01 -3.91
C MET A 268 16.22 26.48 -4.28
N TYR A 269 16.16 25.76 -5.38
CA TYR A 269 15.02 24.96 -5.79
C TYR A 269 15.37 23.50 -5.58
N TYR A 270 14.37 22.71 -5.21
CA TYR A 270 14.49 21.27 -5.14
C TYR A 270 13.24 20.62 -5.69
N LYS A 271 13.42 19.46 -6.32
CA LYS A 271 12.33 18.58 -6.75
C LYS A 271 12.73 17.15 -6.46
N THR A 272 11.75 16.30 -6.15
CA THR A 272 11.98 14.86 -6.13
C THR A 272 12.42 14.42 -7.54
N VAL A 273 13.54 13.74 -7.62
CA VAL A 273 13.91 12.95 -8.80
C VAL A 273 13.22 11.63 -8.61
N GLN A 274 12.42 11.26 -9.58
CA GLN A 274 11.80 9.95 -9.62
C GLN A 274 12.94 8.93 -9.70
N ASP A 275 13.16 8.15 -8.65
CA ASP A 275 13.86 6.88 -8.82
C ASP A 275 12.89 6.01 -9.61
N VAL A 276 13.08 6.00 -10.93
CA VAL A 276 12.20 5.27 -11.83
C VAL A 276 12.51 3.81 -11.60
N PHE A 277 11.54 3.07 -11.05
CA PHE A 277 11.65 1.63 -10.90
C PHE A 277 12.15 1.01 -12.20
N ASP A 278 13.37 0.47 -12.17
CA ASP A 278 14.01 -0.12 -13.35
C ASP A 278 13.32 -1.46 -13.67
N SER A 279 12.26 -1.35 -14.48
CA SER A 279 11.43 -2.48 -14.87
C SER A 279 12.23 -3.51 -15.67
N SER A 280 13.21 -3.07 -16.47
CA SER A 280 14.06 -3.97 -17.25
C SER A 280 14.94 -4.82 -16.34
N ALA A 281 15.64 -4.20 -15.39
CA ALA A 281 16.45 -4.92 -14.41
C ALA A 281 15.60 -5.85 -13.53
N PHE A 282 14.38 -5.43 -13.18
CA PHE A 282 13.43 -6.25 -12.47
C PHE A 282 13.03 -7.51 -13.26
N TYR A 283 12.71 -7.38 -14.55
CA TYR A 283 12.36 -8.52 -15.38
C TYR A 283 13.53 -9.47 -15.62
N ASP A 284 14.75 -8.96 -15.80
CA ASP A 284 15.96 -9.79 -15.86
C ASP A 284 16.14 -10.62 -14.59
N TRP A 285 15.95 -9.98 -13.44
CA TRP A 285 16.00 -10.65 -12.16
C TRP A 285 14.88 -11.69 -12.01
N ALA A 286 13.62 -11.33 -12.30
CA ALA A 286 12.47 -12.22 -12.17
C ALA A 286 12.59 -13.44 -13.10
N PHE A 287 13.13 -13.25 -14.30
CA PHE A 287 13.44 -14.33 -15.24
C PHE A 287 14.55 -15.25 -14.72
N SER A 288 15.57 -14.70 -14.07
CA SER A 288 16.59 -15.51 -13.40
C SER A 288 16.00 -16.34 -12.26
N MET A 289 15.12 -15.73 -11.44
CA MET A 289 14.47 -16.39 -10.31
C MET A 289 13.57 -17.54 -10.73
N SER A 290 12.92 -17.46 -11.89
CA SER A 290 12.01 -18.51 -12.38
C SER A 290 12.69 -19.83 -12.71
N LYS A 291 14.03 -19.87 -12.79
CA LYS A 291 14.79 -21.10 -13.05
C LYS A 291 14.71 -22.09 -11.87
N ASN A 292 14.61 -21.58 -10.65
CA ASN A 292 14.64 -22.38 -9.42
C ASN A 292 13.39 -22.17 -8.56
N ASN A 293 12.47 -21.28 -8.96
CA ASN A 293 11.30 -20.89 -8.20
C ASN A 293 10.06 -20.79 -9.10
N VAL A 294 8.88 -20.86 -8.50
CA VAL A 294 7.66 -20.40 -9.16
C VAL A 294 7.61 -18.89 -9.03
N VAL A 295 7.56 -18.16 -10.15
CA VAL A 295 7.47 -16.70 -10.16
C VAL A 295 6.13 -16.28 -10.76
N LEU A 296 5.34 -15.53 -9.98
CA LEU A 296 4.06 -14.95 -10.40
C LEU A 296 4.15 -13.44 -10.32
N ILE A 297 4.02 -12.76 -11.47
CA ILE A 297 4.00 -11.30 -11.53
C ILE A 297 2.55 -10.83 -11.73
N SER A 298 2.05 -9.99 -10.82
CA SER A 298 0.78 -9.29 -10.97
C SER A 298 1.01 -8.00 -11.75
N SER A 299 0.38 -7.86 -12.92
CA SER A 299 0.39 -6.61 -13.67
C SER A 299 -0.85 -6.47 -14.56
N TYR A 300 -1.10 -5.27 -15.08
CA TYR A 300 -2.04 -5.10 -16.20
C TYR A 300 -1.44 -5.60 -17.51
N GLU A 301 -0.19 -5.23 -17.77
CA GLU A 301 0.59 -5.56 -18.96
C GLU A 301 2.07 -5.67 -18.56
N ILE A 302 2.83 -6.50 -19.27
CA ILE A 302 4.28 -6.61 -19.18
C ILE A 302 4.84 -6.46 -20.59
N SER A 303 5.78 -5.54 -20.77
CA SER A 303 6.41 -5.28 -22.08
C SER A 303 7.46 -6.32 -22.47
N ASP A 304 8.05 -7.00 -21.47
CA ASP A 304 9.07 -8.02 -21.65
C ASP A 304 8.49 -9.30 -22.25
N ASP A 305 9.03 -9.72 -23.40
CA ASP A 305 8.50 -10.83 -24.20
C ASP A 305 8.82 -12.21 -23.62
N ARG A 306 9.67 -12.31 -22.59
CA ARG A 306 9.93 -13.57 -21.88
C ARG A 306 8.76 -13.99 -21.01
N PHE A 307 7.87 -13.07 -20.67
CA PHE A 307 6.70 -13.32 -19.84
C PHE A 307 5.43 -13.43 -20.68
N GLU A 308 4.51 -14.30 -20.26
CA GLU A 308 3.19 -14.46 -20.85
C GLU A 308 2.10 -14.38 -19.78
N PRO A 309 0.91 -13.82 -20.11
CA PRO A 309 -0.21 -13.85 -19.19
C PRO A 309 -0.72 -15.30 -19.05
N VAL A 310 -0.80 -15.78 -17.81
CA VAL A 310 -1.25 -17.14 -17.48
C VAL A 310 -2.60 -17.16 -16.77
N PHE A 311 -3.10 -16.00 -16.34
CA PHE A 311 -4.43 -15.82 -15.75
C PHE A 311 -4.91 -14.37 -15.88
N GLU A 312 -6.21 -14.14 -16.08
CA GLU A 312 -6.81 -12.79 -16.14
C GLU A 312 -7.97 -12.64 -15.15
N PHE A 313 -7.90 -11.62 -14.29
CA PHE A 313 -8.95 -11.33 -13.32
C PHE A 313 -10.08 -10.50 -13.96
N LYS A 314 -10.94 -11.18 -14.73
CA LYS A 314 -12.16 -10.56 -15.28
C LYS A 314 -13.08 -10.14 -14.13
N THR A 315 -13.40 -8.85 -14.05
CA THR A 315 -14.49 -8.40 -13.18
C THR A 315 -15.84 -8.69 -13.85
N ALA A 316 -16.84 -9.12 -13.06
CA ALA A 316 -18.21 -9.19 -13.54
C ALA A 316 -18.59 -7.85 -14.18
N ARG A 317 -19.27 -7.90 -15.35
CA ARG A 317 -19.56 -6.72 -16.19
C ARG A 317 -20.13 -5.59 -15.34
N SER A 318 -19.36 -4.51 -15.16
CA SER A 318 -19.88 -3.20 -14.73
C SER A 318 -21.07 -2.84 -15.62
N THR A 319 -22.23 -2.58 -15.00
CA THR A 319 -23.44 -2.03 -15.61
C THR A 319 -23.34 -0.55 -15.95
N PHE A 320 -22.15 0.05 -15.85
CA PHE A 320 -21.93 1.45 -16.23
C PHE A 320 -20.96 1.54 -17.41
N GLN A 321 -21.49 2.03 -18.54
CA GLN A 321 -20.76 2.52 -19.70
C GLN A 321 -19.90 3.75 -19.32
N GLY A 322 -18.72 3.86 -19.90
CA GLY A 322 -17.92 5.09 -19.91
C GLY A 322 -16.46 4.88 -19.56
N GLY A 323 -15.69 4.34 -20.49
CA GLY A 323 -14.22 4.26 -20.38
C GLY A 323 -13.62 3.39 -21.50
N THR A 324 -12.73 3.98 -22.29
CA THR A 324 -11.94 3.31 -23.33
C THR A 324 -11.05 2.24 -22.70
N GLY A 325 -11.31 0.96 -23.02
CA GLY A 325 -10.51 -0.21 -22.65
C GLY A 325 -10.60 -0.61 -21.17
N LYS A 326 -11.24 -1.74 -20.86
CA LYS A 326 -11.13 -2.34 -19.52
C LYS A 326 -9.73 -2.94 -19.38
N ARG A 327 -8.88 -2.36 -18.55
CA ARG A 327 -7.63 -2.99 -18.10
C ARG A 327 -7.97 -3.96 -16.96
N TYR A 328 -7.61 -5.22 -17.12
CA TYR A 328 -7.76 -6.23 -16.07
C TYR A 328 -6.39 -6.56 -15.51
N GLU A 329 -6.33 -6.78 -14.21
CA GLU A 329 -5.15 -7.38 -13.60
C GLU A 329 -4.96 -8.80 -14.16
N LYS A 330 -3.73 -9.19 -14.41
CA LYS A 330 -3.32 -10.51 -14.90
C LYS A 330 -2.19 -11.05 -14.03
N LEU A 331 -2.05 -12.37 -14.02
CA LEU A 331 -0.82 -13.03 -13.55
C LEU A 331 0.02 -13.39 -14.76
N PHE A 332 1.32 -13.15 -14.66
CA PHE A 332 2.31 -13.48 -15.68
C PHE A 332 3.33 -14.48 -15.13
N MET A 333 3.81 -15.35 -16.02
CA MET A 333 4.92 -16.27 -15.77
C MET A 333 5.86 -16.27 -16.98
N VAL A 334 7.07 -16.80 -16.79
CA VAL A 334 8.01 -17.02 -17.91
C VAL A 334 7.43 -18.03 -18.89
N LYS A 335 7.55 -17.74 -20.19
CA LYS A 335 7.17 -18.65 -21.28
C LYS A 335 7.95 -19.95 -21.16
N GLN A 336 7.23 -21.06 -21.21
CA GLN A 336 7.81 -22.41 -21.19
C GLN A 336 8.35 -22.83 -22.55
#